data_AF-K1SGN6-F1
#
_entry.id   AF-K1SGN6-F1
#
_cell.length_a   1.000
_cell.length_b   1.000
_cell.length_c   1.000
_cell.angle_alpha   90.00
_cell.angle_beta   90.00
_cell.angle_gamma   90.00
#
_symmetry.space_group_name_H-M   'P 1'
#
loop_
_entity.id
_entity.type
_entity.pdbx_description
1 polymer ?
#
loop_
_entity_poly.entity_id
_entity_poly.type
_entity_poly.pdbx_seq_one_letter_code
_entity_poly.pdbx_strand_id
1 'polypeptide(L)' 'MALYRAFKAFRPEKSKQALIPALPYDVMNSEEAREAVKGNPYSFLHIDKAEIDLPKGTDVYSDEVYQKAKENLENLE' A
#
# COMPACT_ATOMS: atom_id res chain seq x y z
N MET A 1 -5.63 -35.37 -5.15
CA MET A 1 -6.70 -34.40 -5.49
C MET A 1 -6.50 -33.17 -4.61
N ALA A 2 -6.24 -32.00 -5.17
CA ALA A 2 -6.07 -30.78 -4.36
C ALA A 2 -7.44 -30.22 -3.95
N LEU A 3 -7.61 -29.86 -2.68
CA LEU A 3 -8.78 -29.17 -2.15
C LEU A 3 -8.55 -27.66 -2.28
N TYR A 4 -9.33 -27.00 -3.15
CA TYR A 4 -9.29 -25.55 -3.29
C TYR A 4 -10.30 -24.90 -2.34
N ARG A 5 -9.84 -23.97 -1.51
CA ARG A 5 -10.69 -23.17 -0.63
C ARG A 5 -10.74 -21.75 -1.17
N ALA A 6 -11.95 -21.27 -1.49
CA ALA A 6 -12.15 -19.89 -1.90
C ALA A 6 -11.83 -18.93 -0.74
N PHE A 7 -11.33 -17.75 -1.07
CA PHE A 7 -11.11 -16.64 -0.14
C PHE A 7 -11.72 -15.37 -0.73
N LYS A 8 -12.06 -14.42 0.15
CA LYS A 8 -12.58 -13.12 -0.28
C LYS A 8 -11.43 -12.32 -0.90
N ALA A 9 -11.53 -12.00 -2.18
CA ALA A 9 -10.58 -11.10 -2.83
C ALA A 9 -10.85 -9.65 -2.39
N PHE A 10 -9.79 -8.89 -2.16
CA PHE A 10 -9.89 -7.44 -2.03
C PHE A 10 -10.01 -6.85 -3.43
N ARG A 11 -11.09 -6.10 -3.70
CA ARG A 11 -11.33 -5.53 -5.03
C ARG A 11 -11.58 -4.03 -4.89
N PRO A 12 -10.81 -3.20 -5.60
CA PRO A 12 -11.00 -1.77 -5.54
C PRO A 12 -12.34 -1.32 -6.13
N GLU A 13 -12.84 -0.20 -5.64
CA GLU A 13 -14.00 0.49 -6.22
C GLU A 13 -13.72 0.84 -7.70
N LYS A 14 -14.73 0.67 -8.57
CA LYS A 14 -14.58 0.90 -10.02
C LYS A 14 -14.08 2.30 -10.38
N SER A 15 -14.44 3.30 -9.59
CA SER A 15 -14.04 4.71 -9.75
C SER A 15 -12.56 4.93 -9.42
N LYS A 16 -12.00 4.15 -8.48
CA LYS A 16 -10.64 4.30 -7.96
C LYS A 16 -9.65 3.30 -8.55
N GLN A 17 -10.12 2.28 -9.27
CA GLN A 17 -9.29 1.18 -9.79
C GLN A 17 -8.08 1.61 -10.63
N ALA A 18 -8.14 2.78 -11.29
CA ALA A 18 -7.04 3.30 -12.10
C ALA A 18 -5.97 4.03 -11.27
N LEU A 19 -6.30 4.44 -10.04
CA LEU A 19 -5.44 5.20 -9.14
C LEU A 19 -4.66 4.30 -8.18
N ILE A 20 -5.12 3.06 -7.99
CA ILE A 20 -4.56 2.12 -7.01
C ILE A 20 -3.28 1.43 -7.49
N PRO A 21 -3.17 0.95 -8.74
CA PRO A 21 -1.96 0.31 -9.22
C PRO A 21 -0.73 1.20 -9.05
N ALA A 22 0.30 0.66 -8.42
CA ALA A 22 1.58 1.29 -8.25
C ALA A 22 2.64 0.64 -9.13
N LEU A 23 3.74 1.36 -9.35
CA LEU A 23 4.97 0.77 -9.85
C LEU A 23 5.52 -0.24 -8.83
N PRO A 24 6.36 -1.22 -9.27
CA PRO A 24 6.91 -2.21 -8.36
C PRO A 24 7.66 -1.56 -7.18
N TYR A 25 7.31 -1.95 -5.96
CA TYR A 25 7.84 -1.35 -4.74
C TYR A 25 9.30 -1.71 -4.47
N ASP A 26 9.78 -2.80 -5.07
CA ASP A 26 11.12 -3.36 -4.93
C ASP A 26 12.19 -2.64 -5.78
N VAL A 27 11.76 -1.87 -6.78
CA VAL A 27 12.67 -1.08 -7.64
C VAL A 27 12.80 0.37 -7.21
N MET A 28 12.22 0.77 -6.08
CA MET A 28 12.27 2.14 -5.58
C MET A 28 12.54 2.21 -4.08
N ASN A 29 13.24 3.26 -3.67
CA ASN A 29 13.47 3.55 -2.25
C ASN A 29 12.31 4.36 -1.63
N SER A 30 12.30 4.51 -0.31
CA SER A 30 11.22 5.20 0.41
C SER A 30 11.14 6.71 0.12
N GLU A 31 12.17 7.34 -0.45
CA GLU A 31 12.07 8.74 -0.88
C GLU A 31 11.43 8.87 -2.26
N GLU A 32 11.82 8.00 -3.20
CA GLU A 32 11.18 7.90 -4.52
C GLU A 32 9.70 7.54 -4.40
N ALA A 33 9.36 6.60 -3.51
CA ALA A 33 7.98 6.23 -3.24
C ALA A 33 7.16 7.41 -2.68
N ARG A 34 7.74 8.23 -1.78
CA ARG A 34 7.09 9.47 -1.27
C ARG A 34 6.78 10.46 -2.39
N GLU A 35 7.69 10.63 -3.33
CA GLU A 35 7.47 11.51 -4.48
C GLU A 35 6.42 10.92 -5.45
N ALA A 36 6.48 9.61 -5.70
CA ALA A 36 5.59 8.91 -6.63
C ALA A 36 4.12 8.93 -6.20
N VAL A 37 3.83 8.98 -4.89
CA VAL A 37 2.45 9.06 -4.37
C VAL A 37 1.91 10.48 -4.25
N LYS A 38 2.73 11.52 -4.51
CA LYS A 38 2.25 12.91 -4.41
C LYS A 38 1.09 13.16 -5.36
N GLY A 39 -0.04 13.60 -4.78
CA GLY A 39 -1.26 13.89 -5.53
C GLY A 39 -2.14 12.66 -5.81
N ASN A 40 -1.73 11.47 -5.36
CA ASN A 40 -2.53 10.25 -5.47
C ASN A 40 -2.65 9.51 -4.12
N PRO A 41 -3.65 9.86 -3.30
CA PRO A 41 -3.85 9.24 -1.99
C PRO A 41 -4.31 7.77 -2.07
N TYR A 42 -4.65 7.27 -3.26
CA TYR A 42 -5.14 5.91 -3.45
C TYR A 42 -4.06 4.95 -3.92
N SER A 43 -2.82 5.41 -4.15
CA SER A 43 -1.72 4.56 -4.59
C SER A 43 -1.48 3.41 -3.61
N PHE A 44 -1.32 2.19 -4.12
CA PHE A 44 -1.05 1.02 -3.28
C PHE A 44 0.31 1.07 -2.57
N LEU A 45 1.20 2.01 -2.94
CA LEU A 45 2.45 2.27 -2.20
C LEU A 45 2.21 2.73 -0.76
N HIS A 46 1.05 3.31 -0.46
CA HIS A 46 0.66 3.61 0.93
C HIS A 46 0.50 2.33 1.78
N ILE A 47 0.36 1.16 1.16
CA ILE A 47 0.23 -0.14 1.82
C ILE A 47 1.54 -0.93 1.72
N ASP A 48 2.10 -1.06 0.50
CA ASP A 48 3.36 -1.80 0.27
C ASP A 48 4.59 -1.12 0.91
N LYS A 49 4.57 0.22 0.97
CA LYS A 49 5.62 1.05 1.56
C LYS A 49 5.05 2.06 2.55
N ALA A 50 4.27 1.58 3.52
CA ALA A 50 3.61 2.45 4.50
C ALA A 50 4.56 3.36 5.31
N GLU A 51 5.88 3.09 5.32
CA GLU A 51 6.87 3.99 5.89
C GLU A 51 6.88 5.38 5.24
N ILE A 52 6.36 5.52 4.02
CA ILE A 52 6.29 6.81 3.31
C ILE A 52 5.38 7.81 4.01
N ASP A 53 4.35 7.32 4.70
CA ASP A 53 3.37 8.10 5.44
C ASP A 53 3.80 8.40 6.89
N LEU A 54 4.95 7.86 7.30
CA LEU A 54 5.53 8.05 8.62
C LEU A 54 6.76 8.98 8.55
N PRO A 55 7.21 9.52 9.70
CA PRO A 55 8.40 10.36 9.75
C PRO A 55 9.62 9.72 9.06
N LYS A 56 10.45 10.55 8.43
CA LYS A 56 11.70 10.07 7.83
C LYS A 56 12.57 9.42 8.91
N GLY A 57 13.06 8.22 8.63
CA GLY A 57 13.89 7.44 9.55
C GLY A 57 13.13 6.44 10.41
N THR A 58 11.80 6.33 10.29
CA THR A 58 11.05 5.21 10.88
C THR A 58 11.56 3.90 10.31
N ASP A 59 11.76 2.92 11.19
CA ASP A 59 12.13 1.56 10.80
C ASP A 59 11.00 0.93 9.98
N VAL A 60 11.33 0.49 8.77
CA VAL A 60 10.39 -0.10 7.80
C VAL A 60 9.75 -1.40 8.31
N TYR A 61 10.35 -2.05 9.31
CA TYR A 61 9.83 -3.26 9.93
C TYR A 61 9.21 -3.02 11.31
N SER A 62 9.02 -1.76 11.70
CA SER A 62 8.37 -1.43 12.97
C SER A 62 6.88 -1.76 12.95
N ASP A 63 6.33 -2.04 14.13
CA ASP A 63 4.88 -2.25 14.30
C ASP A 63 4.06 -1.06 13.79
N GLU A 64 4.59 0.16 13.94
CA GLU A 64 3.94 1.40 13.47
C GLU A 64 3.71 1.39 11.95
N VAL A 65 4.68 0.90 11.16
CA VAL A 65 4.55 0.79 9.70
C VAL A 65 3.45 -0.22 9.35
N TYR A 66 3.40 -1.37 10.03
CA TYR A 66 2.36 -2.37 9.78
C TYR A 66 0.97 -1.87 10.19
N GLN A 67 0.85 -1.15 11.31
CA GLN A 67 -0.42 -0.51 11.69
C GLN A 67 -0.83 0.54 10.66
N LYS A 68 0.11 1.32 10.14
CA LYS A 68 -0.17 2.33 9.11
C LYS A 68 -0.63 1.69 7.80
N ALA A 69 0.03 0.62 7.36
CA ALA A 69 -0.38 -0.14 6.18
C ALA A 69 -1.81 -0.69 6.33
N LYS A 70 -2.15 -1.19 7.52
CA LYS A 70 -3.51 -1.67 7.83
C LYS A 70 -4.54 -0.53 7.78
N GLU A 71 -4.26 0.60 8.43
CA GLU A 71 -5.14 1.77 8.42
C GLU A 71 -5.39 2.25 6.98
N ASN A 72 -4.34 2.33 6.16
CA ASN A 72 -4.43 2.74 4.77
C ASN A 72 -5.25 1.76 3.92
N LEU A 73 -5.12 0.45 4.17
CA LEU A 73 -5.92 -0.58 3.50
C LEU A 73 -7.40 -0.50 3.89
N GLU A 74 -7.71 -0.29 5.17
CA GLU A 74 -9.09 -0.11 5.66
C GLU A 74 -9.73 1.16 5.09
N ASN A 75 -8.96 2.24 4.91
CA ASN A 75 -9.41 3.48 4.27
C ASN A 75 -9.58 3.38 2.74
N LEU A 76 -9.10 2.29 2.12
CA LEU A 76 -9.23 2.05 0.68
C LEU A 76 -10.58 1.41 0.32
N GLU A 77 -11.31 0.84 1.30
CA GLU A 77 -12.69 0.34 1.16
C GLU A 77 -13.71 1.47 0.90
#